data_AF-A0A6B3P8A0-F1
#
_entry.id   AF-A0A6B3P8A0-F1
#
_cell.length_a   1.000
_cell.length_b   1.000
_cell.length_c   1.000
_cell.angle_alpha   90.00
_cell.angle_beta   90.00
_cell.angle_gamma   90.00
#
_symmetry.space_group_name_H-M   'P 1'
#
loop_
_entity.id
_entity.type
_entity.pdbx_description
1 polymer ?
#
loop_
_entity_poly.entity_id
_entity_poly.type
_entity_poly.pdbx_seq_one_letter_code
_entity_poly.pdbx_strand_id
1 'polypeptide(L)' 'MLQSNGAYYRYNVQRVESVEEFISQGNVATIKVNLTKDYTLYNSDGSIDRSSSNFKTLTVIYNMRMINGNPKIYDSKII' A
#
# COMPACT_ATOMS: atom_id res chain seq x y z
N MET A 1 -12.23 3.06 -10.55
CA MET A 1 -10.92 2.56 -11.02
C MET A 1 -10.20 3.72 -11.72
N LEU A 2 -8.91 3.97 -11.46
CA LEU A 2 -8.13 5.02 -12.16
C LEU A 2 -8.00 4.78 -13.67
N GLN A 3 -8.20 3.54 -14.12
CA GLN A 3 -7.87 3.12 -15.48
C GLN A 3 -8.74 3.74 -16.58
N SER A 4 -9.92 4.30 -16.29
CA SER A 4 -10.80 4.83 -17.35
C SER A 4 -10.48 6.26 -17.78
N ASN A 5 -9.80 7.06 -16.94
CA ASN A 5 -9.70 8.52 -17.16
C ASN A 5 -8.27 8.98 -17.44
N GLY A 6 -7.29 8.09 -17.55
CA GLY A 6 -5.88 8.44 -17.75
C GLY A 6 -5.19 9.09 -16.54
N ALA A 7 -5.89 9.22 -15.41
CA ALA A 7 -5.31 9.69 -14.16
C ALA A 7 -4.36 8.63 -13.57
N TYR A 8 -3.33 9.07 -12.85
CA TYR A 8 -2.35 8.18 -12.24
C TYR A 8 -1.80 8.72 -10.92
N TYR A 9 -1.46 7.80 -10.01
CA TYR A 9 -0.74 8.16 -8.79
C TYR A 9 0.77 8.10 -9.01
N ARG A 10 1.48 9.09 -8.49
CA ARG A 10 2.93 9.03 -8.26
C ARG A 10 3.18 8.89 -6.77
N TYR A 11 3.97 7.89 -6.39
CA TYR A 11 4.43 7.70 -5.01
C TYR A 11 5.85 8.23 -4.88
N ASN A 12 6.06 9.26 -4.07
CA ASN A 12 7.39 9.82 -3.80
C ASN A 12 8.05 9.12 -2.61
N VAL A 13 7.25 8.77 -1.60
CA VAL A 13 7.68 8.02 -0.42
C VAL A 13 6.77 6.83 -0.23
N GLN A 14 7.39 5.67 -0.02
CA GLN A 14 6.71 4.47 0.47
C GLN A 14 7.68 3.74 1.40
N ARG A 15 7.53 3.97 2.71
CA ARG A 15 8.48 3.50 3.71
C ARG A 15 7.78 2.78 4.84
N VAL A 16 8.22 1.56 5.12
CA VAL A 16 7.85 0.86 6.36
C VAL A 16 8.63 1.50 7.50
N GLU A 17 7.93 2.13 8.43
CA GLU A 17 8.51 2.75 9.62
C GLU A 17 8.80 1.69 10.68
N SER A 18 7.87 0.76 10.87
CA SER A 18 8.01 -0.34 11.83
C SER A 18 7.16 -1.54 11.43
N VAL A 19 7.58 -2.71 11.92
CA VAL A 19 6.75 -3.92 11.94
C VAL A 19 6.22 -4.04 13.36
N GLU A 20 4.91 -3.91 13.52
CA GLU A 20 4.24 -3.98 14.82
C GLU A 20 3.93 -5.43 15.22
N GLU A 21 3.62 -6.28 14.24
CA GLU A 21 3.29 -7.68 14.46
C GLU A 21 3.67 -8.52 13.25
N PHE A 22 4.18 -9.72 13.48
CA PHE A 22 4.44 -10.72 12.45
C PHE A 22 4.11 -12.11 12.99
N ILE A 23 3.14 -12.77 12.35
CA ILE A 23 2.73 -14.14 12.68
C ILE A 23 2.81 -14.95 11.40
N SER A 24 3.37 -16.15 11.48
CA SER A 24 3.40 -17.10 10.37
C SER A 24 2.99 -18.50 10.83
N GLN A 25 2.23 -19.20 9.99
CA GLN A 25 1.79 -20.56 10.23
C GLN A 25 1.66 -21.30 8.90
N GLY A 26 2.44 -22.37 8.72
CA GLY A 26 2.44 -23.13 7.47
C GLY A 26 2.80 -22.24 6.26
N ASN A 27 1.91 -22.14 5.29
CA ASN A 27 2.11 -21.33 4.08
C ASN A 27 1.44 -19.94 4.16
N VAL A 28 0.95 -19.51 5.31
CA VAL A 28 0.34 -18.18 5.50
C VAL A 28 1.12 -17.34 6.51
N ALA A 29 1.10 -16.03 6.30
CA ALA A 29 1.67 -15.05 7.21
C ALA A 29 0.79 -13.79 7.28
N THR A 30 0.73 -13.18 8.45
CA THR A 30 0.10 -11.88 8.68
C THR A 30 1.16 -10.94 9.22
N ILE A 31 1.28 -9.77 8.60
CA ILE A 31 2.20 -8.71 9.04
C ILE A 31 1.41 -7.42 9.24
N LYS A 32 1.59 -6.80 10.40
CA LYS A 32 1.07 -5.47 10.73
C LYS A 32 2.23 -4.48 10.66
N VAL A 33 2.12 -3.49 9.81
CA VAL A 33 3.18 -2.51 9.57
C VAL A 33 2.66 -1.10 9.72
N ASN A 34 3.55 -0.23 10.19
CA ASN A 34 3.37 1.20 10.16
C ASN A 34 4.03 1.74 8.88
N LEU A 35 3.28 2.42 8.02
CA LEU A 35 3.65 2.73 6.64
C LEU A 35 3.41 4.20 6.32
N THR A 36 4.49 4.92 6.04
CA THR A 36 4.42 6.30 5.54
C THR A 36 4.33 6.29 4.02
N LYS A 37 3.35 7.03 3.48
CA LYS A 37 3.15 7.24 2.05
C LYS A 37 3.07 8.74 1.74
N ASP A 38 3.83 9.15 0.73
CA ASP A 38 3.64 10.41 0.03
C ASP A 38 3.18 10.08 -1.39
N TYR A 39 1.96 10.49 -1.73
CA TYR A 39 1.37 10.21 -3.02
C TYR A 39 0.65 11.43 -3.60
N THR A 40 0.81 11.62 -4.90
CA THR A 40 0.18 12.69 -5.67
C THR A 40 -0.67 12.08 -6.77
N LEU A 41 -1.95 12.46 -6.86
CA LEU A 41 -2.81 12.12 -7.99
C LEU A 41 -2.64 13.17 -9.09
N TYR A 42 -2.32 12.70 -10.30
CA TYR A 42 -2.33 13.50 -11.51
C TYR A 42 -3.57 13.14 -12.34
N ASN A 43 -4.30 14.15 -12.81
CA ASN A 43 -5.34 14.00 -13.82
C ASN A 43 -4.71 13.70 -15.18
N SER A 44 -5.52 13.33 -16.17
CA SER A 44 -5.04 13.01 -17.53
C SER A 44 -4.34 14.18 -18.23
N ASP A 45 -4.68 15.42 -17.89
CA ASP A 45 -4.03 16.63 -18.40
C ASP A 45 -2.73 16.98 -17.66
N GLY A 46 -2.32 16.17 -16.67
CA GLY A 46 -1.15 16.39 -15.84
C GLY A 46 -1.37 17.36 -14.68
N SER A 47 -2.58 17.91 -14.49
CA SER A 47 -2.90 18.73 -13.33
C SER A 47 -2.96 17.88 -12.05
N ILE A 48 -2.61 18.47 -10.92
CA ILE A 48 -2.59 17.77 -9.63
C ILE A 48 -3.96 17.87 -8.95
N ASP A 49 -4.55 16.73 -8.62
CA ASP A 49 -5.68 16.67 -7.69
C ASP A 49 -5.15 16.65 -6.24
N ARG A 50 -5.17 17.83 -5.60
CA ARG A 50 -4.71 17.99 -4.21
C ARG A 50 -5.63 17.34 -3.19
N SER A 51 -6.92 17.15 -3.51
CA SER A 51 -7.88 16.52 -2.58
C SER A 51 -7.63 15.02 -2.42
N SER A 52 -7.10 14.40 -3.48
CA SER A 52 -6.73 12.98 -3.53
C SER A 52 -5.23 12.74 -3.39
N SER A 53 -4.44 13.78 -3.11
CA SER A 53 -3.00 13.71 -2.84
C SER A 53 -2.75 13.86 -1.35
N ASN A 54 -1.77 13.14 -0.78
CA ASN A 54 -1.51 13.25 0.66
C ASN A 54 -0.13 12.73 1.07
N PHE A 55 0.34 13.25 2.21
CA PHE A 55 1.43 12.68 3.01
C PHE A 55 0.85 12.14 4.31
N LYS A 56 0.91 10.83 4.52
CA LYS A 56 0.34 10.22 5.72
C LYS A 56 1.05 8.95 6.14
N THR A 57 0.95 8.68 7.44
CA THR A 57 1.37 7.41 8.04
C THR A 57 0.13 6.59 8.39
N LEU A 58 0.14 5.31 8.02
CA LEU A 58 -0.98 4.39 8.18
C LEU A 58 -0.50 3.09 8.82
N THR A 59 -1.31 2.52 9.69
CA THR A 59 -1.14 1.13 10.13
C THR A 59 -1.91 0.22 9.17
N VAL A 60 -1.21 -0.74 8.55
CA VAL A 60 -1.77 -1.66 7.56
C VAL A 60 -1.46 -3.09 7.97
N ILE A 61 -2.47 -3.95 7.92
CA ILE A 61 -2.32 -5.40 8.02
C ILE A 61 -2.28 -5.99 6.62
N TYR A 62 -1.25 -6.76 6.30
CA TYR A 62 -1.17 -7.57 5.08
C TYR A 62 -1.26 -9.05 5.43
N ASN A 63 -2.18 -9.74 4.77
CA ASN A 63 -2.31 -11.19 4.82
C ASN A 63 -1.67 -11.79 3.56
N MET A 64 -0.74 -12.72 3.77
CA MET A 64 0.13 -13.27 2.73
C MET A 64 0.05 -14.79 2.68
N ARG A 65 0.21 -15.35 1.48
CA ARG A 65 0.40 -16.78 1.24
C ARG A 65 1.69 -17.01 0.48
N MET A 66 2.43 -18.04 0.85
CA MET A 66 3.60 -18.49 0.12
C MET A 66 3.15 -19.23 -1.13
N ILE A 67 3.50 -18.69 -2.31
CA ILE A 67 3.23 -19.28 -3.61
C ILE A 67 4.57 -19.44 -4.31
N ASN A 68 4.95 -20.69 -4.63
CA ASN A 68 6.24 -21.02 -5.26
C ASN A 68 7.43 -20.39 -4.52
N GLY A 69 7.46 -20.52 -3.17
CA GLY A 69 8.52 -19.97 -2.32
C GLY A 69 8.50 -18.44 -2.14
N ASN A 70 7.54 -17.73 -2.72
CA ASN A 70 7.46 -16.27 -2.64
C ASN A 70 6.20 -15.83 -1.87
N PRO A 71 6.29 -14.87 -0.94
CA PRO A 71 5.11 -14.32 -0.30
C PRO A 71 4.29 -13.51 -1.31
N LYS A 72 2.99 -13.76 -1.36
CA LYS A 72 2.02 -12.99 -2.14
C LYS A 72 0.96 -12.46 -1.18
N ILE A 73 0.77 -11.14 -1.19
CA ILE A 73 -0.32 -10.48 -0.46
C ILE A 73 -1.63 -10.86 -1.16
N TYR A 74 -2.55 -11.47 -0.43
CA TYR A 74 -3.88 -11.83 -0.94
C TYR A 74 -4.99 -10.97 -0.34
N ASP A 75 -4.73 -10.32 0.80
CA ASP A 75 -5.67 -9.42 1.46
C ASP A 75 -4.91 -8.34 2.26
N SER A 76 -5.55 -7.18 2.44
CA SER A 76 -4.99 -6.06 3.18
C SER A 76 -6.07 -5.21 3.83
N LYS A 77 -5.79 -4.73 5.05
CA LYS A 77 -6.69 -3.85 5.80
C LYS A 77 -5.94 -2.66 6.38
N ILE A 78 -6.45 -1.45 6.14
CA ILE A 78 -6.02 -0.24 6.86
C ILE A 78 -6.81 -0.21 8.18
N ILE A 79 -6.12 0.08 9.29
CA ILE A 79 -6.73 0.27 10.62
C ILE A 79 -7.18 1.71 10.78
#